data_AF-A0A9D4QTU3-F1
#
_entry.id   AF-A0A9D4QTU3-F1
#
_cell.length_a   1.000
_cell.length_b   1.000
_cell.length_c   1.000
_cell.angle_alpha   90.00
_cell.angle_beta   90.00
_cell.angle_gamma   90.00
#
_symmetry.space_group_name_H-M   'P 1'
#
loop_
_entity.id
_entity.type
_entity.pdbx_description
1 polymer ?
#
loop_
_entity_poly.entity_id
_entity_poly.type
_entity_poly.pdbx_seq_one_letter_code
_entity_poly.pdbx_strand_id
1 'polypeptide(L)'
;MAESSFRLPSLLNVTDGNVTENFKKWKREFEVYMTATGSDKKDAKVRVAILLHCAGPNILDICDQATWEDPDHKNDPVKVLQMI
;
A
#
# COMPACT_ATOMS: atom_id res chain seq x y z
N MET A 1 19.01 -20.85 -0.35
CA MET A 1 17.54 -20.73 -0.25
C MET A 1 17.13 -19.82 -1.39
N ALA A 2 16.29 -20.25 -2.33
CA ALA A 2 15.93 -19.41 -3.46
C ALA A 2 15.13 -18.22 -2.94
N GLU A 3 15.77 -17.05 -2.86
CA GLU A 3 15.12 -15.78 -2.62
C GLU A 3 14.17 -15.54 -3.79
N SER A 4 12.90 -15.89 -3.62
CA SER A 4 11.87 -15.65 -4.61
C SER A 4 11.79 -14.14 -4.82
N SER A 5 12.39 -13.68 -5.92
CA SER A 5 12.44 -12.29 -6.34
C SER A 5 11.07 -11.89 -6.87
N PHE A 6 10.09 -11.77 -5.97
CA PHE A 6 8.77 -11.27 -6.30
C PHE A 6 8.92 -9.83 -6.79
N ARG A 7 8.33 -9.52 -7.95
CA ARG A 7 8.33 -8.15 -8.44
C ARG A 7 7.52 -7.29 -7.48
N LEU A 8 8.12 -6.19 -7.04
CA LEU A 8 7.40 -5.15 -6.32
C LEU A 8 6.33 -4.57 -7.26
N PRO A 9 5.13 -4.26 -6.75
CA PRO A 9 4.14 -3.51 -7.51
C PRO A 9 4.74 -2.16 -7.94
N SER A 10 4.30 -1.67 -9.09
CA SER A 10 4.72 -0.36 -9.59
C SER A 10 4.31 0.74 -8.60
N LEU A 11 4.97 1.90 -8.61
CA LEU A 11 4.54 3.04 -7.79
C LEU A 11 3.12 3.48 -8.18
N LEU A 12 2.33 3.89 -7.20
CA LEU A 12 0.98 4.38 -7.47
C LEU A 12 1.06 5.72 -8.21
N ASN A 13 0.48 5.76 -9.41
CA ASN A 13 0.41 6.97 -10.20
C ASN A 13 -0.85 7.79 -9.84
N VAL A 14 -0.65 8.81 -9.02
CA VAL A 14 -1.68 9.77 -8.59
C VAL A 14 -1.69 11.06 -9.42
N THR A 15 -0.75 11.23 -10.35
CA THR A 15 -0.53 12.49 -11.09
C THR A 15 -1.01 12.46 -12.54
N ASP A 16 -1.23 11.29 -13.12
CA ASP A 16 -1.54 11.12 -14.54
C ASP A 16 -2.75 10.21 -14.76
N GLY A 17 -3.61 10.61 -15.71
CA GLY A 17 -4.79 9.85 -16.12
C GLY A 17 -5.86 9.70 -15.04
N ASN A 18 -6.55 8.55 -15.04
CA ASN A 18 -7.62 8.24 -14.11
C ASN A 18 -7.06 7.60 -12.83
N VAL A 19 -6.82 8.42 -11.81
CA VAL A 19 -6.28 7.99 -10.50
C VAL A 19 -7.05 6.81 -9.91
N THR A 20 -8.37 6.78 -10.07
CA THR A 20 -9.22 5.69 -9.58
C THR A 20 -8.89 4.35 -10.23
N GLU A 21 -8.63 4.33 -11.54
CA GLU A 21 -8.29 3.10 -12.26
C GLU A 21 -6.85 2.68 -12.02
N ASN A 22 -5.93 3.66 -11.94
CA ASN A 22 -4.54 3.41 -11.56
C ASN A 22 -4.46 2.78 -10.17
N PHE A 23 -5.22 3.30 -9.20
CA PHE A 23 -5.31 2.75 -7.86
C PHE A 23 -5.90 1.35 -7.85
N LYS A 24 -6.99 1.08 -8.57
CA LYS A 24 -7.57 -0.27 -8.67
C LYS A 24 -6.56 -1.28 -9.23
N LYS A 25 -5.81 -0.90 -10.27
CA LYS A 25 -4.77 -1.75 -10.86
C LYS A 25 -3.63 -2.00 -9.88
N TRP A 26 -3.10 -0.94 -9.29
CA TRP A 26 -2.04 -0.99 -8.30
C TRP A 26 -2.42 -1.82 -7.08
N LYS A 27 -3.63 -1.62 -6.53
CA LYS A 27 -4.16 -2.37 -5.38
C LYS A 27 -4.15 -3.87 -5.67
N ARG A 28 -4.55 -4.27 -6.88
CA ARG A 28 -4.52 -5.68 -7.28
C ARG A 28 -3.10 -6.23 -7.37
N GLU A 29 -2.15 -5.47 -7.92
CA GLU A 29 -0.73 -5.85 -7.94
C GLU A 29 -0.18 -5.99 -6.51
N PHE A 30 -0.54 -5.07 -5.61
CA PHE A 30 -0.16 -5.11 -4.20
C PHE A 30 -0.74 -6.32 -3.45
N GLU A 31 -2.01 -6.65 -3.65
CA GLU A 31 -2.67 -7.83 -3.05
C GLU A 31 -2.01 -9.13 -3.51
N VAL A 32 -1.66 -9.22 -4.80
CA VAL A 32 -0.90 -10.36 -5.35
C VAL A 32 0.49 -10.44 -4.71
N TYR A 33 1.20 -9.31 -4.61
CA TYR A 33 2.52 -9.25 -3.99
C TYR A 33 2.48 -9.67 -2.51
N MET A 34 1.52 -9.18 -1.73
CA MET A 34 1.36 -9.56 -0.33
C MET A 34 1.08 -11.06 -0.17
N THR A 35 0.24 -11.63 -1.03
CA THR A 35 -0.08 -13.05 -1.00
C THR A 35 1.14 -13.89 -1.38
N ALA A 36 1.84 -13.50 -2.45
CA ALA A 36 3.00 -14.23 -2.96
C ALA A 36 4.19 -14.21 -1.99
N THR A 37 4.43 -13.07 -1.33
CA THR A 37 5.48 -12.92 -0.31
C THR A 37 5.08 -13.47 1.07
N GLY A 38 3.82 -13.86 1.27
CA GLY A 38 3.26 -14.20 2.58
C GLY A 38 3.21 -13.01 3.55
N SER A 39 3.32 -11.78 3.03
CA SER A 39 3.24 -10.56 3.83
C SER A 39 1.82 -10.27 4.32
N ASP A 40 0.80 -10.88 3.71
CA ASP A 40 -0.60 -10.76 4.17
C ASP A 40 -0.80 -11.28 5.61
N LYS A 41 0.02 -12.26 6.03
CA LYS A 41 -0.01 -12.89 7.36
C LYS A 41 0.80 -12.12 8.42
N LYS A 42 1.50 -11.05 8.02
CA LYS A 42 2.30 -10.24 8.94
C LYS A 42 1.42 -9.27 9.73
N ASP A 43 1.99 -8.72 10.80
CA ASP A 43 1.37 -7.66 11.59
C ASP A 43 0.86 -6.50 10.74
N ALA A 44 -0.26 -5.91 11.17
CA ALA A 44 -0.90 -4.79 10.49
C ALA A 44 0.07 -3.62 10.25
N LYS A 45 0.91 -3.29 11.23
CA LYS A 45 1.97 -2.26 11.11
C LYS A 45 2.97 -2.57 9.98
N VAL A 46 3.36 -3.83 9.85
CA VAL A 46 4.29 -4.26 8.79
C VAL A 46 3.60 -4.19 7.43
N ARG A 47 2.35 -4.60 7.34
CA ARG A 47 1.54 -4.51 6.12
C ARG A 47 1.35 -3.07 5.67
N VAL A 48 1.08 -2.15 6.60
CA VAL A 48 1.03 -0.70 6.32
C VAL A 48 2.38 -0.18 5.83
N ALA A 49 3.48 -0.56 6.48
CA ALA A 49 4.81 -0.12 6.04
C ALA A 49 5.12 -0.59 4.61
N ILE A 50 4.77 -1.84 4.26
CA ILE A 50 4.92 -2.38 2.90
C ILE A 50 4.01 -1.62 1.93
N LEU A 51 2.76 -1.32 2.32
CA LEU A 51 1.81 -0.53 1.54
C LEU A 51 2.40 0.84 1.20
N LEU A 52 2.80 1.61 2.21
CA LEU A 52 3.33 2.96 2.03
C LEU A 52 4.62 2.94 1.19
N HIS A 53 5.48 1.94 1.41
CA HIS A 53 6.68 1.74 0.60
C HIS A 53 6.37 1.44 -0.87
N CYS A 54 5.37 0.60 -1.15
CA CYS A 54 4.95 0.24 -2.51
C CYS A 54 4.17 1.37 -3.20
N ALA A 55 3.39 2.14 -2.43
CA ALA A 55 2.55 3.21 -2.96
C ALA A 55 3.40 4.43 -3.35
N GLY A 56 4.50 4.66 -2.63
CA GLY A 56 5.48 5.69 -2.95
C GLY A 56 5.40 6.91 -2.03
N PRO A 57 6.35 7.85 -2.18
CA PRO A 57 6.49 8.99 -1.28
C PRO A 57 5.28 9.93 -1.28
N ASN A 58 4.57 10.04 -2.41
CA ASN A 58 3.35 10.87 -2.50
C ASN A 58 2.24 10.37 -1.55
N ILE A 59 2.05 9.06 -1.46
CA ILE A 59 1.03 8.49 -0.56
C ILE A 59 1.48 8.57 0.89
N LEU A 60 2.78 8.46 1.15
CA LEU A 60 3.32 8.63 2.49
C LEU A 60 3.07 10.06 3.02
N ASP A 61 3.28 11.08 2.17
CA ASP A 61 2.98 12.47 2.50
C ASP A 61 1.49 12.71 2.74
N ILE A 62 0.61 12.16 1.88
CA ILE A 62 -0.85 12.22 2.07
C ILE A 62 -1.25 11.55 3.39
N CYS A 63 -0.66 10.40 3.71
CA CYS A 63 -0.96 9.65 4.93
C CYS A 63 -0.46 10.35 6.21
N ASP A 64 0.66 11.08 6.11
CA ASP A 64 1.23 11.89 7.20
C ASP A 64 0.41 13.16 7.45
N GLN A 65 -0.06 13.80 6.37
CA GLN A 65 -0.94 14.97 6.42
C GLN A 65 -2.40 14.61 6.76
N ALA A 66 -2.80 13.35 6.58
CA ALA A 66 -4.15 12.88 6.87
C ALA A 66 -4.48 13.04 8.35
N THR A 67 -5.61 13.68 8.64
CA THR A 67 -6.15 13.75 10.00
C THR A 67 -6.95 12.48 10.28
N TRP A 68 -6.32 11.53 10.97
CA TRP A 68 -6.96 10.29 11.40
C TRP A 68 -7.83 10.56 12.63
N GLU A 69 -9.11 10.17 12.59
CA GLU A 69 -10.01 10.26 13.76
C GLU A 69 -9.48 9.44 14.94
N ASP A 70 -8.88 8.27 14.64
CA ASP A 70 -8.20 7.43 15.61
C ASP A 70 -6.73 7.24 15.19
N PRO A 71 -5.77 7.43 16.12
CA PRO A 71 -4.36 7.24 15.83
C PRO A 71 -4.00 5.78 15.51
N ASP A 72 -4.88 4.83 15.79
CA ASP A 72 -4.73 3.42 15.40
C ASP A 72 -5.11 3.15 13.94
N HIS A 73 -5.93 4.00 13.31
CA HIS A 73 -6.33 3.82 11.91
C HIS A 73 -5.15 3.88 10.93
N LYS A 74 -4.12 4.67 11.24
CA LYS A 74 -2.88 4.70 10.43
C LYS A 74 -2.11 3.38 10.45
N ASN A 75 -2.38 2.49 11.41
CA ASN A 75 -1.77 1.16 11.50
C ASN A 75 -2.63 0.08 10.83
N ASP A 76 -3.82 0.43 10.33
CA ASP A 76 -4.72 -0.50 9.68
C ASP A 76 -4.60 -0.40 8.15
N PRO A 77 -4.19 -1.49 7.46
CA PRO A 77 -3.98 -1.45 6.01
C PRO A 77 -5.28 -1.21 5.24
N VAL A 78 -6.45 -1.57 5.78
CA VAL A 78 -7.73 -1.34 5.10
C VAL A 78 -8.11 0.14 5.16
N LYS A 79 -7.94 0.78 6.32
CA LYS A 79 -8.16 2.22 6.49
C LYS A 79 -7.20 3.04 5.63
N VAL A 80 -5.92 2.68 5.60
CA VAL A 80 -4.93 3.33 4.74
C VAL A 80 -5.31 3.19 3.26
N LEU A 81 -5.77 2.01 2.82
CA LEU A 81 -6.27 1.82 1.45
C LEU A 81 -7.56 2.59 1.14
N GLN A 82 -8.40 2.90 2.13
CA GLN A 82 -9.62 3.69 1.93
C GLN A 82 -9.36 5.20 1.85
N MET A 83 -8.24 5.67 2.40
CA MET A 83 -7.84 7.07 2.37
C MET A 83 -7.26 7.50 1.03
N ILE A 84 -6.62 6.56 0.31
CA ILE A 84 -6.01 6.76 -1.01
C ILE A 84 -7.09 6.79 -2.10
#